data_AF-A0A0L8HP79-F1
#
_entry.id   AF-A0A0L8HP79-F1
#
_cell.length_a   1.000
_cell.length_b   1.000
_cell.length_c   1.000
_cell.angle_alpha   90.00
_cell.angle_beta   90.00
_cell.angle_gamma   90.00
#
_symmetry.space_group_name_H-M   'P 1'
#
loop_
_entity.id
_entity.type
_entity.pdbx_description
1 polymer ?
#
loop_
_entity_poly.entity_id
_entity_poly.type
_entity_poly.pdbx_seq_one_letter_code
_entity_poly.pdbx_strand_id
1 'polypeptide(L)'
;MCVCFYLFQDQIKFLKVEHNKTLTLLHNQTESNEKEIYRLQKELQQQQQQQQPLQLPLQPSMATVQYVSKPPDRDRDPSDSPSDLSSDILRHEERQQGEGMEFVDTESFHRGNSNPGLSTLVSFEQLLTQPEQEVVKPPVFNEEELKASYDSAQKRSDHLAQLLNESEATVMRLTEQAKILKEEIRRLERNQEREKESANLEYLKNIFLKFVMLKAGDERQMLIPVICTMLKLSPEEKTQLTAIAQG
;
A
#
# COMPACT_ATOMS: atom_id res chain seq x y z
N MET A 1 19.99 1.01 52.66
CA MET A 1 18.79 1.36 51.86
C MET A 1 19.01 2.61 50.99
N CYS A 2 19.62 3.70 51.49
CA CYS A 2 19.92 4.90 50.67
C CYS A 2 20.78 4.64 49.41
N VAL A 3 21.86 3.85 49.50
CA VAL A 3 22.82 3.68 48.40
C VAL A 3 22.20 3.04 47.14
N CYS A 4 21.30 2.06 47.30
CA CYS A 4 20.57 1.46 46.17
C CYS A 4 19.61 2.43 45.49
N PHE A 5 19.01 3.35 46.25
CA PHE A 5 18.12 4.36 45.70
C PHE A 5 18.88 5.37 44.83
N TYR A 6 20.06 5.82 45.29
CA TYR A 6 20.93 6.71 44.49
C TYR A 6 21.43 6.04 43.21
N LEU A 7 21.85 4.77 43.27
CA LEU A 7 22.26 4.00 42.08
C LEU A 7 21.14 3.86 41.06
N PHE A 8 19.93 3.54 41.50
CA PHE A 8 18.77 3.43 40.61
C PHE A 8 18.39 4.79 40.00
N GLN A 9 18.43 5.86 40.80
CA GLN A 9 18.16 7.21 40.33
C GLN A 9 19.17 7.66 39.26
N ASP A 10 20.45 7.34 39.43
CA ASP A 10 21.48 7.66 38.44
C ASP A 10 21.38 6.78 37.18
N GLN A 11 20.95 5.53 37.31
CA GLN A 11 20.67 4.66 36.17
C GLN A 11 19.49 5.20 35.32
N ILE A 12 18.43 5.69 35.95
CA ILE A 12 17.29 6.34 35.26
C ILE A 12 17.75 7.61 34.54
N LYS A 13 18.59 8.43 35.16
CA LYS A 13 19.14 9.65 34.53
C LYS A 13 20.00 9.31 33.32
N PHE A 14 20.89 8.33 33.46
CA PHE A 14 21.74 7.86 32.37
C PHE A 14 20.90 7.37 31.18
N LEU A 15 19.88 6.55 31.46
CA LEU A 15 18.99 6.03 30.43
C LEU A 15 18.20 7.13 29.72
N LYS A 16 17.74 8.15 30.47
CA LYS A 16 17.11 9.34 29.88
C LYS A 16 18.05 10.14 28.98
N VAL A 17 19.31 10.30 29.40
CA VAL A 17 20.33 11.01 28.60
C VAL A 17 20.62 10.25 27.31
N GLU A 18 20.82 8.93 27.38
CA GLU A 18 21.03 8.09 26.19
C GLU A 18 19.83 8.10 25.24
N HIS A 19 18.61 8.01 25.78
CA HIS A 19 17.39 8.10 24.99
C HIS A 19 17.30 9.46 24.27
N ASN A 20 17.56 10.57 24.97
CA ASN A 20 17.55 11.90 24.36
C ASN A 20 18.62 12.03 23.26
N LYS A 21 19.85 11.52 23.47
CA LYS A 21 20.88 11.51 22.43
C LYS A 21 20.42 10.74 21.20
N THR A 22 19.79 9.59 21.40
CA THR A 22 19.27 8.75 20.30
C THR A 22 18.17 9.49 19.54
N LEU A 23 17.25 10.15 20.24
CA LEU A 23 16.21 10.97 19.62
C LEU A 23 16.81 12.12 18.81
N THR A 24 17.83 12.82 19.32
CA THR A 24 18.51 13.89 18.58
C THR A 24 19.19 13.37 17.32
N LEU A 25 19.87 12.21 17.40
CA LEU A 25 20.52 11.61 16.25
C LEU A 25 19.50 11.25 15.15
N LEU A 26 18.41 10.58 15.53
CA LEU A 26 17.35 10.22 14.61
C LEU A 26 16.69 11.46 13.99
N HIS A 27 16.44 12.51 14.79
CA HIS A 27 15.88 13.76 14.30
C HIS A 27 16.78 14.40 13.23
N ASN A 28 18.09 14.50 13.50
CA ASN A 28 19.06 15.05 12.54
C ASN A 28 19.15 14.21 11.26
N GLN A 29 19.05 12.88 11.38
CA GLN A 29 19.06 11.98 10.23
C GLN A 29 17.80 12.17 9.37
N THR A 30 16.63 12.28 10.00
CA THR A 30 15.38 12.58 9.28
C THR A 30 15.48 13.93 8.56
N GLU A 31 15.98 14.98 9.22
CA GLU A 31 16.15 16.30 8.61
C GLU A 31 17.12 16.28 7.42
N SER A 32 18.20 15.49 7.50
CA SER A 32 19.13 15.28 6.39
C SER A 32 18.43 14.59 5.20
N ASN A 33 17.67 13.53 5.48
CA ASN A 33 16.94 12.79 4.45
C ASN A 33 15.86 13.66 3.80
N GLU A 34 15.15 14.48 4.56
CA GLU A 34 14.16 15.43 4.02
C GLU A 34 14.80 16.43 3.05
N LYS A 35 15.98 16.96 3.40
CA LYS A 35 16.74 17.87 2.52
C LYS A 35 17.17 17.17 1.22
N GLU A 36 17.56 15.91 1.31
CA GLU A 36 17.98 15.12 0.15
C GLU A 36 16.80 14.80 -0.77
N ILE A 37 15.65 14.39 -0.21
CA ILE A 37 14.40 14.20 -0.96
C ILE A 37 13.99 15.49 -1.67
N TYR A 38 14.04 16.63 -0.98
CA TYR A 38 13.69 17.91 -1.59
C TYR A 38 14.62 18.27 -2.77
N ARG A 39 15.93 18.01 -2.64
CA ARG A 39 16.89 18.21 -3.74
C ARG A 39 16.58 17.32 -4.94
N LEU A 40 16.38 16.04 -4.72
CA LEU A 40 16.07 15.07 -5.79
C LEU A 40 14.75 15.41 -6.48
N GLN A 41 13.72 15.82 -5.73
CA GLN A 41 12.44 16.22 -6.28
C GLN A 41 12.58 17.45 -7.19
N LYS A 42 13.42 18.43 -6.79
CA LYS A 42 13.72 19.60 -7.62
C LYS A 42 14.46 19.23 -8.90
N GLU A 43 15.42 18.31 -8.82
CA GLU A 43 16.19 17.85 -9.97
C GLU A 43 15.31 17.07 -10.97
N LEU A 44 14.42 16.21 -10.48
CA LEU A 44 13.44 15.48 -11.29
C LEU A 44 12.49 16.44 -12.02
N GLN A 45 12.01 17.49 -11.34
CA GLN A 45 11.16 18.52 -11.95
C GLN A 45 11.89 19.29 -13.05
N GLN A 46 13.19 19.52 -12.88
CA GLN A 46 14.03 20.20 -13.88
C GLN A 46 14.28 19.33 -15.12
N GLN A 47 14.47 18.01 -14.95
CA GLN A 47 14.56 17.07 -16.07
C GLN A 47 13.25 16.96 -16.86
N GLN A 48 12.09 16.93 -16.18
CA GLN A 48 10.79 16.88 -16.87
C GLN A 48 10.55 18.14 -17.72
N GLN A 49 11.01 19.32 -17.28
CA GLN A 49 10.91 20.54 -18.08
C GLN A 49 11.83 20.54 -19.32
N GLN A 50 12.99 19.89 -19.25
CA GLN A 50 13.91 19.78 -20.39
C GLN A 50 13.45 18.73 -21.42
N GLN A 51 12.58 17.79 -21.04
CA GLN A 51 12.09 16.73 -21.93
C GLN A 51 10.76 17.04 -22.65
N GLN A 52 10.17 18.24 -22.55
CA GLN A 52 9.00 18.56 -23.38
C GLN A 52 9.37 18.65 -24.87
N PRO A 53 8.82 17.79 -25.76
CA PRO A 53 8.74 18.09 -27.18
C PRO A 53 7.62 19.11 -27.38
N LEU A 54 7.75 20.00 -28.37
CA LEU A 54 6.66 20.86 -28.83
C LEU A 54 5.40 20.01 -29.10
N GLN A 55 4.39 20.09 -28.24
CA GLN A 55 3.04 19.62 -28.55
C GLN A 55 2.03 20.73 -28.24
N LEU A 56 1.27 21.10 -29.26
CA LEU A 56 0.22 22.12 -29.21
C LEU A 56 -0.85 21.79 -28.16
N PRO A 57 -1.57 22.80 -27.61
CA PRO A 57 -2.51 22.60 -26.51
C PRO A 57 -3.80 21.94 -27.01
N LEU A 58 -4.14 20.78 -26.44
CA LEU A 58 -5.51 20.27 -26.39
C LEU A 58 -6.08 20.59 -24.99
N GLN A 59 -7.21 21.28 -24.99
CA GLN A 59 -7.88 21.81 -23.79
C GLN A 59 -8.36 20.70 -22.83
N PRO A 60 -8.38 20.96 -21.50
CA PRO A 60 -8.94 20.04 -20.52
C PRO A 60 -10.46 20.23 -20.38
N SER A 61 -11.23 19.17 -20.64
CA SER A 61 -12.63 19.07 -20.22
C SER A 61 -12.68 18.62 -18.76
N MET A 62 -13.05 19.52 -17.85
CA MET A 62 -13.27 19.20 -16.44
C MET A 62 -14.75 18.91 -16.20
N ALA A 63 -15.09 17.66 -15.86
CA ALA A 63 -16.37 17.33 -15.26
C ALA A 63 -16.18 17.14 -13.75
N THR A 64 -16.46 18.20 -13.01
CA THR A 64 -16.62 18.26 -11.55
C THR A 64 -17.79 17.38 -11.10
N VAL A 65 -17.55 16.45 -10.16
CA VAL A 65 -18.60 15.81 -9.36
C VAL A 65 -18.73 16.58 -8.05
N GLN A 66 -19.79 17.38 -7.92
CA GLN A 66 -20.15 18.13 -6.72
C GLN A 66 -21.37 17.48 -6.04
N TYR A 67 -21.21 17.20 -4.75
CA TYR A 67 -22.25 16.80 -3.81
C TYR A 67 -23.31 17.90 -3.63
N VAL A 68 -24.61 17.57 -3.70
CA VAL A 68 -25.68 18.25 -2.91
C VAL A 68 -26.84 17.28 -2.58
N SER A 69 -27.32 17.45 -1.35
CA SER A 69 -28.32 16.76 -0.51
C SER A 69 -29.79 16.72 -1.00
N LYS A 70 -30.43 15.53 -0.87
CA LYS A 70 -31.75 15.17 -0.24
C LYS A 70 -33.11 15.87 -0.64
N PRO A 71 -34.30 15.29 -0.28
CA PRO A 71 -35.45 14.86 -1.13
C PRO A 71 -36.72 15.78 -0.93
N PRO A 72 -38.04 15.44 -1.13
CA PRO A 72 -38.80 14.21 -1.52
C PRO A 72 -39.80 14.44 -2.71
N ASP A 73 -40.48 13.44 -3.29
CA ASP A 73 -41.82 12.94 -2.88
C ASP A 73 -42.35 11.91 -3.90
N ARG A 74 -43.06 10.87 -3.39
CA ARG A 74 -44.22 10.14 -3.96
C ARG A 74 -44.03 9.35 -5.27
N ASP A 75 -44.43 8.09 -5.46
CA ASP A 75 -45.47 7.22 -4.88
C ASP A 75 -45.14 5.73 -5.13
N ARG A 76 -45.73 4.84 -4.30
CA ARG A 76 -46.22 3.47 -4.60
C ARG A 76 -45.44 2.22 -4.12
N ASP A 77 -45.85 1.81 -2.91
CA ASP A 77 -46.09 0.50 -2.24
C ASP A 77 -46.29 -0.79 -3.10
N PRO A 78 -46.39 -2.03 -2.52
CA PRO A 78 -45.40 -2.86 -1.78
C PRO A 78 -45.34 -4.35 -2.26
N SER A 79 -44.66 -5.21 -1.48
CA SER A 79 -44.47 -6.69 -1.56
C SER A 79 -43.23 -7.13 -2.37
N ASP A 80 -42.34 -8.02 -1.95
CA ASP A 80 -42.30 -9.02 -0.87
C ASP A 80 -40.80 -9.30 -0.56
N SER A 81 -40.44 -9.69 0.67
CA SER A 81 -39.07 -10.13 1.06
C SER A 81 -38.99 -11.68 1.07
N PRO A 82 -37.84 -12.35 1.32
CA PRO A 82 -36.41 -11.97 1.25
C PRO A 82 -35.60 -12.97 0.39
N SER A 83 -34.32 -12.68 0.05
CA SER A 83 -33.18 -13.62 0.09
C SER A 83 -31.96 -13.05 -0.66
N ASP A 84 -30.90 -12.83 0.11
CA ASP A 84 -29.50 -13.16 -0.17
C ASP A 84 -28.83 -12.65 -1.46
N LEU A 85 -27.76 -11.86 -1.27
CA LEU A 85 -26.50 -11.79 -2.03
C LEU A 85 -25.85 -10.41 -1.80
N SER A 86 -25.31 -10.21 -0.60
CA SER A 86 -24.28 -9.19 -0.35
C SER A 86 -22.96 -9.90 -0.06
N SER A 87 -22.31 -10.33 -1.13
CA SER A 87 -20.91 -10.76 -1.13
C SER A 87 -20.51 -10.99 -2.57
N ASP A 88 -19.99 -9.94 -3.24
CA ASP A 88 -19.00 -10.08 -4.32
C ASP A 88 -18.54 -8.70 -4.82
N ILE A 89 -18.11 -7.84 -3.88
CA ILE A 89 -17.22 -6.72 -4.20
C ILE A 89 -15.94 -6.98 -3.40
N LEU A 90 -14.91 -7.43 -4.11
CA LEU A 90 -13.48 -7.56 -3.76
C LEU A 90 -12.89 -8.94 -4.08
N ARG A 91 -12.91 -9.30 -5.35
CA ARG A 91 -11.83 -10.10 -5.94
C ARG A 91 -11.06 -9.23 -6.93
N HIS A 92 -10.28 -8.29 -6.39
CA HIS A 92 -9.08 -7.85 -7.09
C HIS A 92 -7.99 -8.86 -6.74
N GLU A 93 -7.84 -9.87 -7.59
CA GLU A 93 -6.63 -10.70 -7.56
C GLU A 93 -5.46 -9.79 -7.98
N GLU A 94 -4.48 -9.62 -7.09
CA GLU A 94 -3.19 -9.02 -7.41
C GLU A 94 -2.50 -9.92 -8.44
N ARG A 95 -2.44 -9.46 -9.69
CA ARG A 95 -1.75 -10.14 -10.79
C ARG A 95 -0.28 -10.32 -10.43
N GLN A 96 0.19 -11.57 -10.36
CA GLN A 96 1.57 -11.91 -9.99
C GLN A 96 2.51 -11.76 -11.19
N GLN A 97 3.79 -11.45 -10.93
CA GLN A 97 4.81 -11.35 -11.96
C GLN A 97 5.11 -12.76 -12.52
N GLY A 98 4.88 -12.96 -13.82
CA GLY A 98 5.17 -14.23 -14.52
C GLY A 98 4.03 -14.80 -15.37
N GLU A 99 2.84 -14.20 -15.37
CA GLU A 99 1.73 -14.67 -16.20
C GLU A 99 1.82 -14.12 -17.63
N GLY A 100 2.59 -14.82 -18.47
CA GLY A 100 2.76 -14.45 -19.87
C GLY A 100 3.69 -15.38 -20.63
N MET A 101 3.44 -16.69 -20.56
CA MET A 101 4.12 -17.67 -21.43
C MET A 101 3.12 -18.75 -21.82
N GLU A 102 2.26 -18.46 -22.79
CA GLU A 102 1.65 -19.51 -23.61
C GLU A 102 2.20 -19.39 -25.05
N PHE A 103 2.93 -20.42 -25.46
CA PHE A 103 3.31 -20.68 -26.84
C PHE A 103 2.88 -22.10 -27.15
N VAL A 104 1.91 -22.30 -28.05
CA VAL A 104 1.89 -23.01 -29.36
C VAL A 104 0.46 -22.76 -29.90
N ASP A 105 0.18 -22.43 -31.16
CA ASP A 105 0.33 -23.30 -32.32
C ASP A 105 0.49 -22.52 -33.64
N THR A 106 1.12 -23.23 -34.57
CA THR A 106 1.48 -22.80 -35.91
C THR A 106 0.24 -22.75 -36.80
N GLU A 107 -0.24 -21.57 -37.16
CA GLU A 107 -1.23 -21.41 -38.23
C GLU A 107 -0.74 -20.36 -39.22
N SER A 108 -0.32 -20.87 -40.38
CA SER A 108 0.08 -20.06 -41.53
C SER A 108 -1.16 -19.50 -42.21
N PHE A 109 -1.39 -18.18 -42.13
CA PHE A 109 -2.33 -17.51 -43.02
C PHE A 109 -1.73 -16.25 -43.64
N HIS A 110 -1.61 -16.30 -44.96
CA HIS A 110 -1.28 -15.20 -45.83
C HIS A 110 -2.30 -14.06 -45.73
N ARG A 111 -1.84 -12.82 -45.49
CA ARG A 111 -2.29 -11.63 -46.26
C ARG A 111 -1.49 -10.36 -45.94
N GLY A 112 -0.77 -9.91 -46.95
CA GLY A 112 -0.70 -8.51 -47.40
C GLY A 112 -0.23 -7.44 -46.43
N ASN A 113 1.04 -7.06 -46.53
CA ASN A 113 1.36 -5.66 -46.82
C ASN A 113 2.77 -5.52 -47.43
N SER A 114 2.85 -4.70 -48.46
CA SER A 114 4.02 -4.39 -49.28
C SER A 114 5.11 -3.62 -48.52
N ASN A 115 6.32 -4.19 -48.48
CA ASN A 115 7.61 -3.48 -48.46
C ASN A 115 8.65 -4.31 -49.24
N PRO A 116 9.43 -3.72 -50.16
CA PRO A 116 10.38 -4.44 -51.00
C PRO A 116 11.73 -4.50 -50.30
N GLY A 117 11.98 -5.56 -49.52
CA GLY A 117 13.28 -5.71 -48.88
C GLY A 117 13.28 -6.85 -47.87
N LEU A 118 13.89 -7.95 -48.28
CA LEU A 118 14.29 -9.10 -47.48
C LEU A 118 13.22 -10.15 -47.14
N SER A 119 13.44 -11.34 -47.71
CA SER A 119 12.89 -12.66 -47.34
C SER A 119 11.67 -13.15 -48.10
N THR A 120 11.78 -13.23 -49.42
CA THR A 120 11.14 -14.33 -50.15
C THR A 120 11.82 -15.62 -49.69
N LEU A 121 11.14 -16.46 -48.90
CA LEU A 121 11.59 -17.82 -48.67
C LEU A 121 11.51 -18.57 -50.01
N VAL A 122 12.65 -18.67 -50.69
CA VAL A 122 12.79 -19.40 -51.96
C VAL A 122 12.82 -20.90 -51.62
N SER A 123 11.92 -21.68 -52.24
CA SER A 123 11.91 -23.13 -52.09
C SER A 123 13.21 -23.74 -52.63
N PHE A 124 13.71 -24.79 -51.96
CA PHE A 124 14.97 -25.47 -52.32
C PHE A 124 14.99 -25.94 -53.79
N GLU A 125 13.86 -26.43 -54.29
CA GLU A 125 13.64 -26.80 -55.70
C GLU A 125 13.84 -25.63 -56.67
N GLN A 126 13.48 -24.42 -56.24
CA GLN A 126 13.55 -23.20 -57.06
C GLN A 126 14.99 -22.66 -57.17
N LEU A 127 15.85 -22.95 -56.17
CA LEU A 127 17.28 -22.61 -56.20
C LEU A 127 18.06 -23.55 -57.11
N LEU A 128 17.71 -24.84 -57.10
CA LEU A 128 18.35 -25.87 -57.94
C LEU A 128 18.05 -25.70 -59.43
N THR A 129 16.98 -24.96 -59.78
CA THR A 129 16.54 -24.75 -61.16
C THR A 129 16.92 -23.37 -61.72
N GLN A 130 17.60 -22.51 -60.95
CA GLN A 130 18.11 -21.25 -61.46
C GLN A 130 19.39 -21.45 -62.28
N PRO A 131 19.51 -20.85 -63.49
CA PRO A 131 20.78 -20.87 -64.22
C PRO A 131 21.84 -20.13 -63.41
N GLU A 132 23.05 -20.69 -63.35
CA GLU A 132 24.21 -20.18 -62.60
C GLU A 132 24.41 -18.67 -62.82
N GLN A 133 23.82 -17.87 -61.93
CA GLN A 133 24.01 -16.43 -61.91
C GLN A 133 25.26 -16.17 -61.08
N GLU A 134 26.17 -15.38 -61.64
CA GLU A 134 27.49 -15.06 -61.08
C GLU A 134 27.49 -15.01 -59.56
N VAL A 135 28.41 -15.77 -58.96
CA VAL A 135 28.68 -15.81 -57.52
C VAL A 135 28.78 -14.37 -57.01
N VAL A 136 27.66 -13.88 -56.47
CA VAL A 136 27.61 -12.62 -55.73
C VAL A 136 28.61 -12.83 -54.60
N LYS A 137 29.69 -12.04 -54.62
CA LYS A 137 30.70 -12.04 -53.56
C LYS A 137 29.97 -12.08 -52.21
N PRO A 138 30.38 -12.94 -51.27
CA PRO A 138 29.72 -13.00 -49.97
C PRO A 138 29.63 -11.57 -49.42
N PRO A 139 28.49 -11.18 -48.80
CA PRO A 139 28.39 -9.87 -48.19
C PRO A 139 29.60 -9.72 -47.29
N VAL A 140 30.41 -8.69 -47.57
CA VAL A 140 31.58 -8.37 -46.76
C VAL A 140 31.01 -7.98 -45.40
N PHE A 141 30.92 -8.95 -44.50
CA PHE A 141 30.59 -8.69 -43.11
C PHE A 141 31.76 -7.88 -42.57
N ASN A 142 31.52 -6.61 -42.29
CA ASN A 142 32.46 -5.77 -41.54
C ASN A 142 32.50 -6.35 -40.12
N GLU A 143 33.42 -7.28 -39.89
CA GLU A 143 33.60 -7.99 -38.61
C GLU A 143 33.76 -7.00 -37.45
N GLU A 144 34.39 -5.85 -37.70
CA GLU A 144 34.48 -4.77 -36.72
C GLU A 144 33.12 -4.13 -36.36
N GLU A 145 32.21 -3.93 -37.33
CA GLU A 145 30.88 -3.37 -37.05
C GLU A 145 30.02 -4.35 -36.26
N LEU A 146 30.10 -5.64 -36.59
CA LEU A 146 29.36 -6.68 -35.87
C LEU A 146 29.86 -6.81 -34.43
N LYS A 147 31.18 -6.76 -34.23
CA LYS A 147 31.81 -6.76 -32.90
C LYS A 147 31.44 -5.51 -32.10
N ALA A 148 31.46 -4.33 -32.71
CA ALA A 148 31.05 -3.09 -32.05
C ALA A 148 29.56 -3.11 -31.66
N SER A 149 28.70 -3.67 -32.52
CA SER A 149 27.27 -3.87 -32.23
C SER A 149 27.06 -4.85 -31.08
N TYR A 150 27.80 -5.96 -31.07
CA TYR A 150 27.78 -6.94 -29.99
C TYR A 150 28.23 -6.32 -28.66
N ASP A 151 29.37 -5.63 -28.63
CA ASP A 151 29.87 -4.97 -27.42
C ASP A 151 28.87 -3.91 -26.90
N SER A 152 28.19 -3.22 -27.81
CA SER A 152 27.15 -2.24 -27.45
C SER A 152 25.87 -2.91 -26.95
N ALA A 153 25.51 -4.08 -27.48
CA ALA A 153 24.40 -4.89 -26.98
C ALA A 153 24.72 -5.48 -25.60
N GLN A 154 25.93 -5.98 -25.40
CA GLN A 154 26.40 -6.54 -24.14
C GLN A 154 26.38 -5.48 -23.03
N LYS A 155 26.94 -4.28 -23.29
CA LYS A 155 26.89 -3.16 -22.33
C LYS A 155 25.46 -2.77 -21.94
N ARG A 156 24.53 -2.78 -22.91
CA ARG A 156 23.11 -2.51 -22.64
C ARG A 156 22.49 -3.61 -21.77
N SER A 157 22.80 -4.87 -22.06
CA SER A 157 22.35 -6.00 -21.25
C SER A 157 22.85 -5.91 -19.81
N ASP A 158 24.13 -5.60 -19.62
CA ASP A 158 24.75 -5.47 -18.29
C ASP A 158 24.11 -4.31 -17.50
N HIS A 159 23.85 -3.18 -18.16
CA HIS A 159 23.18 -2.04 -17.54
C HIS A 159 21.73 -2.36 -17.13
N LEU A 160 20.97 -3.04 -17.99
CA LEU A 160 19.61 -3.48 -17.66
C LEU A 160 19.60 -4.48 -16.50
N ALA A 161 20.57 -5.40 -16.46
CA ALA A 161 20.71 -6.34 -15.36
C ALA A 161 21.01 -5.63 -14.03
N GLN A 162 21.84 -4.59 -14.05
CA GLN A 162 22.10 -3.75 -12.88
C GLN A 162 20.82 -3.04 -12.40
N LEU A 163 20.10 -2.37 -13.31
CA LEU A 163 18.84 -1.68 -12.97
C LEU A 163 17.79 -2.65 -12.42
N LEU A 164 17.72 -3.86 -12.96
CA LEU A 164 16.82 -4.89 -12.48
C LEU A 164 17.15 -5.30 -11.04
N ASN A 165 18.43 -5.53 -10.74
CA ASN A 165 18.88 -5.87 -9.39
C ASN A 165 18.60 -4.72 -8.41
N GLU A 166 18.86 -3.47 -8.79
CA GLU A 166 18.53 -2.29 -7.98
C GLU A 166 17.02 -2.17 -7.72
N SER A 167 16.20 -2.46 -8.72
CA SER A 167 14.73 -2.51 -8.59
C SER A 167 14.29 -3.63 -7.65
N GLU A 168 14.82 -4.84 -7.81
CA GLU A 168 14.51 -6.00 -6.97
C GLU A 168 14.87 -5.74 -5.50
N ALA A 169 16.05 -5.18 -5.24
CA ALA A 169 16.48 -4.80 -3.90
C ALA A 169 15.55 -3.74 -3.28
N THR A 170 15.08 -2.78 -4.09
CA THR A 170 14.14 -1.75 -3.64
C THR A 170 12.78 -2.33 -3.31
N VAL A 171 12.27 -3.22 -4.16
CA VAL A 171 11.00 -3.93 -3.92
C VAL A 171 11.08 -4.75 -2.64
N MET A 172 12.15 -5.53 -2.45
CA MET A 172 12.35 -6.31 -1.23
C MET A 172 12.29 -5.45 0.03
N ARG A 173 12.97 -4.28 0.01
CA ARG A 173 12.94 -3.32 1.13
C ARG A 173 11.54 -2.76 1.38
N LEU A 174 10.82 -2.37 0.32
CA LEU A 174 9.46 -1.83 0.44
C LEU A 174 8.48 -2.89 0.96
N THR A 175 8.60 -4.13 0.51
CA THR A 175 7.77 -5.26 0.99
C THR A 175 7.99 -5.51 2.48
N GLU A 176 9.23 -5.48 2.95
CA GLU A 176 9.52 -5.66 4.38
C GLU A 176 9.02 -4.47 5.20
N GLN A 177 9.19 -3.24 4.72
CA GLN A 177 8.60 -2.06 5.38
C GLN A 177 7.08 -2.16 5.46
N ALA A 178 6.41 -2.57 4.40
CA ALA A 178 4.97 -2.76 4.38
C ALA A 178 4.53 -3.83 5.40
N LYS A 179 5.29 -4.92 5.54
CA LYS A 179 5.03 -5.97 6.53
C LYS A 179 5.17 -5.45 7.96
N ILE A 180 6.26 -4.73 8.26
CA ILE A 180 6.48 -4.14 9.59
C ILE A 180 5.38 -3.14 9.92
N LEU A 181 5.03 -2.26 8.98
CA LEU A 181 3.96 -1.27 9.17
C LEU A 181 2.60 -1.93 9.42
N LYS A 182 2.27 -2.99 8.69
CA LYS A 182 1.03 -3.75 8.90
C LYS A 182 0.98 -4.35 10.32
N GLU A 183 2.08 -4.91 10.81
CA GLU A 183 2.14 -5.45 12.17
C GLU A 183 2.07 -4.35 13.23
N GLU A 184 2.72 -3.21 12.97
CA GLU A 184 2.68 -2.05 13.86
C GLU A 184 1.25 -1.49 14.01
N ILE A 185 0.51 -1.39 12.90
CA ILE A 185 -0.91 -0.97 12.93
C ILE A 185 -1.72 -1.94 13.81
N ARG A 186 -1.61 -3.25 13.59
CA ARG A 186 -2.32 -4.27 14.39
C ARG A 186 -1.95 -4.22 15.86
N ARG A 187 -0.69 -3.89 16.18
CA ARG A 187 -0.23 -3.70 17.55
C ARG A 187 -0.85 -2.46 18.17
N LEU A 188 -0.82 -1.33 17.45
CA LEU A 188 -1.38 -0.06 17.90
C LEU A 188 -2.89 -0.13 18.11
N GLU A 189 -3.64 -0.78 17.21
CA GLU A 189 -5.09 -0.97 17.35
C GLU A 189 -5.43 -1.74 18.63
N ARG A 190 -4.73 -2.85 18.89
CA ARG A 190 -4.91 -3.61 20.15
C ARG A 190 -4.52 -2.80 21.38
N ASN A 191 -3.46 -1.99 21.30
CA ASN A 191 -3.07 -1.12 22.40
C ASN A 191 -4.15 -0.06 22.67
N GLN A 192 -4.69 0.55 21.61
CA GLN A 192 -5.75 1.56 21.70
C GLN A 192 -7.04 0.96 22.27
N GLU A 193 -7.40 -0.26 21.87
CA GLU A 193 -8.55 -0.96 22.47
C GLU A 193 -8.35 -1.18 23.97
N ARG A 194 -7.17 -1.65 24.39
CA ARG A 194 -6.84 -1.80 25.82
C ARG A 194 -6.84 -0.47 26.57
N GLU A 195 -6.34 0.61 25.98
CA GLU A 195 -6.39 1.94 26.59
C GLU A 195 -7.84 2.44 26.73
N LYS A 196 -8.67 2.23 25.72
CA LYS A 196 -10.10 2.54 25.76
C LYS A 196 -10.81 1.76 26.86
N GLU A 197 -10.56 0.46 26.97
CA GLU A 197 -11.09 -0.38 28.05
C GLU A 197 -10.60 0.10 29.42
N SER A 198 -9.31 0.43 29.55
CA SER A 198 -8.74 0.99 30.78
C SER A 198 -9.42 2.31 31.18
N ALA A 199 -9.65 3.21 30.23
CA ALA A 199 -10.37 4.47 30.48
C ALA A 199 -11.83 4.23 30.87
N ASN A 200 -12.51 3.27 30.22
CA ASN A 200 -13.87 2.86 30.59
C ASN A 200 -13.93 2.29 32.01
N LEU A 201 -12.94 1.49 32.42
CA LEU A 201 -12.84 0.97 33.78
C LEU A 201 -12.57 2.07 34.79
N GLU A 202 -11.74 3.06 34.46
CA GLU A 202 -11.53 4.21 35.32
C GLU A 202 -12.81 5.05 35.50
N TYR A 203 -13.57 5.25 34.41
CA TYR A 203 -14.87 5.88 34.49
C TYR A 203 -15.84 5.07 35.37
N LEU A 204 -15.92 3.75 35.16
CA LEU A 204 -16.75 2.86 35.96
C LEU A 204 -16.37 2.92 37.45
N LYS A 205 -15.08 2.91 37.78
CA LYS A 205 -14.58 3.10 39.17
C LYS A 205 -15.17 4.35 39.79
N ASN A 206 -15.16 5.47 39.08
CA ASN A 206 -15.68 6.74 39.61
C ASN A 206 -17.20 6.69 39.81
N ILE A 207 -17.94 6.10 38.86
CA ILE A 207 -19.39 5.92 38.97
C ILE A 207 -19.75 4.97 40.12
N PHE A 208 -19.03 3.86 40.25
CA PHE A 208 -19.25 2.88 41.29
C PHE A 208 -18.94 3.45 42.68
N LEU A 209 -17.84 4.21 42.80
CA LEU A 209 -17.51 4.92 44.04
C LEU A 209 -18.62 5.90 44.44
N LYS A 210 -19.14 6.69 43.49
CA LYS A 210 -20.31 7.56 43.73
C LYS A 210 -21.53 6.77 44.16
N PHE A 211 -21.82 5.65 43.50
CA PHE A 211 -22.97 4.79 43.82
C PHE A 211 -22.92 4.22 45.24
N VAL A 212 -21.73 3.87 45.75
CA VAL A 212 -21.54 3.37 47.12
C VAL A 212 -21.61 4.48 48.15
N MET A 213 -21.14 5.69 47.82
CA MET A 213 -21.13 6.83 48.75
C MET A 213 -22.48 7.56 48.87
N LEU A 214 -23.33 7.50 47.83
CA LEU A 214 -24.66 8.09 47.84
C LEU A 214 -25.64 7.30 48.73
N LYS A 215 -26.52 8.01 49.42
CA LYS A 215 -27.64 7.39 50.17
C LYS A 215 -28.67 6.81 49.20
N ALA A 216 -29.50 5.89 49.69
CA ALA A 216 -30.65 5.39 48.93
C ALA A 216 -31.55 6.57 48.48
N GLY A 217 -31.94 6.57 47.22
CA GLY A 217 -32.65 7.69 46.59
C GLY A 217 -32.46 7.77 45.07
N ASP A 218 -33.08 8.78 44.46
CA ASP A 218 -33.16 8.91 43.00
C ASP A 218 -31.79 9.09 42.33
N GLU A 219 -30.88 9.86 42.95
CA GLU A 219 -29.52 10.05 42.43
C GLU A 219 -28.74 8.73 42.32
N ARG A 220 -28.96 7.81 43.27
CA ARG A 220 -28.33 6.48 43.27
C ARG A 220 -28.94 5.59 42.20
N GLN A 221 -30.25 5.70 41.96
CA GLN A 221 -30.94 4.99 40.87
C GLN A 221 -30.49 5.47 39.48
N MET A 222 -30.20 6.76 39.30
CA MET A 222 -29.71 7.31 38.03
C MET A 222 -28.36 6.73 37.57
N LEU A 223 -27.55 6.19 38.49
CA LEU A 223 -26.27 5.57 38.17
C LEU A 223 -26.40 4.11 37.70
N ILE A 224 -27.54 3.45 37.98
CA ILE A 224 -27.77 2.03 37.66
C ILE A 224 -27.68 1.75 36.16
N PRO A 225 -28.29 2.53 35.24
CA PRO A 225 -28.18 2.27 33.80
C PRO A 225 -26.74 2.29 33.30
N VAL A 226 -25.91 3.18 33.86
CA VAL A 226 -24.49 3.31 33.50
C VAL A 226 -23.72 2.08 33.96
N ILE A 227 -23.92 1.66 35.22
CA ILE A 227 -23.28 0.45 35.78
C ILE A 227 -23.73 -0.79 35.01
N CYS A 228 -25.02 -0.91 34.69
CA CYS A 228 -25.57 -2.02 33.90
C CYS A 228 -24.92 -2.10 32.51
N THR A 229 -24.73 -0.96 31.84
CA THR A 229 -24.15 -0.91 30.49
C THR A 229 -22.66 -1.25 30.52
N MET A 230 -21.92 -0.68 31.48
CA MET A 230 -20.47 -0.89 31.60
C MET A 230 -20.10 -2.32 32.05
N LEU A 231 -20.90 -2.93 32.94
CA LEU A 231 -20.69 -4.30 33.42
C LEU A 231 -21.48 -5.36 32.65
N LYS A 232 -22.32 -4.96 31.68
CA LYS A 232 -23.24 -5.85 30.94
C LYS A 232 -24.07 -6.74 31.87
N LEU A 233 -24.66 -6.13 32.90
CA LEU A 233 -25.44 -6.86 33.91
C LEU A 233 -26.69 -7.49 33.30
N SER A 234 -27.04 -8.66 33.79
CA SER A 234 -28.30 -9.33 33.50
C SER A 234 -29.51 -8.56 34.09
N PRO A 235 -30.73 -8.80 33.60
CA PRO A 235 -31.94 -8.19 34.14
C PRO A 235 -32.17 -8.49 35.63
N GLU A 236 -31.75 -9.69 36.08
CA GLU A 236 -31.84 -10.11 37.47
C GLU A 236 -30.91 -9.29 38.36
N GLU A 237 -29.63 -9.17 37.98
CA GLU A 237 -28.63 -8.35 38.70
C GLU A 237 -29.04 -6.87 38.74
N LYS A 238 -29.60 -6.35 37.64
CA LYS A 238 -30.13 -4.98 37.58
C LYS A 238 -31.27 -4.77 38.60
N THR A 239 -32.14 -5.76 38.76
CA THR A 239 -33.27 -5.68 39.70
C THR A 239 -32.78 -5.66 41.15
N GLN A 240 -31.78 -6.49 41.47
CA GLN A 240 -31.11 -6.48 42.79
C GLN A 240 -30.46 -5.12 43.09
N LEU A 241 -29.72 -4.55 42.12
CA LEU A 241 -29.12 -3.22 42.24
C LEU A 241 -30.16 -2.11 42.44
N THR A 242 -31.31 -2.23 41.79
CA THR A 242 -32.41 -1.26 41.91
C THR A 242 -33.04 -1.29 43.29
N ALA A 243 -33.28 -2.49 43.85
CA ALA A 243 -33.77 -2.64 45.22
C ALA A 243 -32.79 -2.00 46.23
N ILE A 244 -31.49 -2.28 46.10
CA ILE A 244 -30.44 -1.69 46.96
C ILE A 244 -30.39 -0.16 46.86
N ALA A 245 -30.65 0.39 45.66
CA ALA A 245 -30.63 1.84 45.44
C ALA A 245 -31.87 2.56 46.00
N GLN A 246 -33.02 1.87 46.06
CA GLN A 246 -34.27 2.39 46.63
C GLN A 246 -34.28 2.34 48.16
N GLY A 247 -33.52 1.40 48.76
CA GLY A 247 -33.38 1.25 50.20
C GLY A 247 -34.10 0.02 50.72
#